data_AF-A0A820SGC1-F1
#
_entry.id   AF-A0A820SGC1-F1
#
_cell.length_a   1.000
_cell.length_b   1.000
_cell.length_c   1.000
_cell.angle_alpha   90.00
_cell.angle_beta   90.00
_cell.angle_gamma   90.00
#
_symmetry.space_group_name_H-M   'P 1'
#
loop_
_entity.id
_entity.type
_entity.pdbx_description
1 polymer ?
#
loop_
_entity_poly.entity_id
_entity_poly.type
_entity_poly.pdbx_seq_one_letter_code
_entity_poly.pdbx_strand_id
1 'polypeptide(L)'
;MKKTPIQYLFVMEVNNITIVNSQGKPRTSRRTLSELHFDCEVRSLVCLQDSVLAFHEHGMQGRNLKDNEVTQEVYDHTRSFRVIGSDRLIVLQSRPSLSSKSENNPTQSMSALTTAPFSSTPCDLHILMGHENT
;
A
#
# COMPACT_ATOMS: atom_id res chain seq x y z
N MET A 1 -34.46 -2.50 8.46
CA MET A 1 -33.87 -3.05 7.22
C MET A 1 -32.39 -3.29 7.47
N LYS A 2 -31.91 -4.54 7.49
CA LYS A 2 -30.49 -4.84 7.71
C LYS A 2 -29.73 -4.43 6.44
N LYS A 3 -28.88 -3.40 6.49
CA LYS A 3 -27.94 -3.11 5.40
C LYS A 3 -26.99 -4.30 5.33
N THR A 4 -27.16 -5.16 4.33
CA THR A 4 -26.15 -6.17 4.00
C THR A 4 -24.84 -5.44 3.73
N PRO A 5 -23.75 -5.74 4.45
CA PRO A 5 -22.46 -5.12 4.19
C PRO A 5 -22.12 -5.38 2.73
N ILE A 6 -21.69 -4.32 2.05
CA ILE A 6 -21.29 -4.44 0.66
C ILE A 6 -20.00 -5.24 0.64
N GLN A 7 -20.09 -6.53 0.31
CA GLN A 7 -18.92 -7.36 0.09
C GLN A 7 -18.38 -7.04 -1.30
N TYR A 8 -17.33 -6.24 -1.34
CA TYR A 8 -16.54 -6.03 -2.53
C TYR A 8 -15.50 -7.14 -2.62
N LEU A 9 -15.47 -7.87 -3.74
CA LEU A 9 -14.37 -8.76 -4.07
C LEU A 9 -13.51 -8.07 -5.12
N PHE A 10 -12.21 -7.98 -4.88
CA PHE A 10 -11.25 -7.34 -5.77
C PHE A 10 -10.39 -8.43 -6.40
N VAL A 11 -10.34 -8.45 -7.72
CA VAL A 11 -9.45 -9.29 -8.52
C VAL A 11 -8.37 -8.40 -9.08
N MET A 12 -7.10 -8.73 -8.83
CA MET A 12 -5.97 -7.98 -9.34
C MET A 12 -5.37 -8.73 -10.53
N GLU A 13 -5.29 -8.07 -11.66
CA GLU A 13 -4.63 -8.53 -12.87
C GLU A 13 -3.69 -7.42 -13.35
N VAL A 14 -2.37 -7.62 -13.19
CA VAL A 14 -1.29 -6.75 -13.67
C VAL A 14 -1.66 -5.25 -13.68
N ASN A 15 -1.51 -4.59 -12.52
CA ASN A 15 -1.78 -3.17 -12.28
C ASN A 15 -3.24 -2.71 -12.47
N ASN A 16 -4.14 -3.60 -12.85
CA ASN A 16 -5.58 -3.38 -12.91
C ASN A 16 -6.27 -4.13 -11.77
N ILE A 17 -7.32 -3.51 -11.26
CA ILE A 17 -8.17 -4.10 -10.24
C ILE A 17 -9.60 -4.11 -10.75
N THR A 18 -10.16 -5.30 -10.86
CA THR A 18 -11.57 -5.48 -11.20
C THR A 18 -12.37 -5.77 -9.94
N ILE A 19 -13.44 -5.01 -9.75
CA ILE A 19 -14.39 -5.17 -8.66
C ILE A 19 -15.49 -6.12 -9.14
N VAL A 20 -15.55 -7.30 -8.52
CA VAL A 20 -16.49 -8.35 -8.86
C VAL A 20 -17.48 -8.62 -7.72
N ASN A 21 -18.61 -9.20 -8.07
CA ASN A 21 -19.57 -9.71 -7.10
C ASN A 21 -19.14 -11.10 -6.57
N SER A 22 -19.93 -11.68 -5.66
CA SER A 22 -19.69 -13.03 -5.12
C SER A 22 -19.73 -14.15 -6.17
N GLN A 23 -20.19 -13.88 -7.39
CA GLN A 23 -20.17 -14.81 -8.53
C GLN A 23 -18.98 -14.57 -9.47
N GLY A 24 -18.06 -13.66 -9.12
CA GLY A 24 -16.89 -13.33 -9.95
C GLY A 24 -17.21 -12.47 -11.18
N LYS A 25 -18.43 -11.92 -11.30
CA LYS A 25 -18.79 -11.04 -12.43
C LYS A 25 -18.44 -9.58 -12.10
N PRO A 26 -17.88 -8.81 -13.06
CA PRO A 26 -17.64 -7.39 -12.89
C PRO A 26 -18.92 -6.68 -12.44
N ARG A 27 -18.80 -5.87 -11.40
CA ARG A 27 -19.95 -5.21 -10.81
C ARG A 27 -20.36 -4.02 -11.66
N THR A 28 -21.55 -4.07 -12.24
CA THR A 28 -22.16 -2.95 -12.96
C THR A 28 -22.97 -2.08 -12.00
N SER A 29 -22.29 -1.20 -11.27
CA SER A 29 -22.92 -0.22 -10.36
C SER A 29 -22.91 1.16 -10.98
N ARG A 30 -24.04 1.88 -10.96
CA ARG A 30 -24.06 3.30 -11.40
C ARG A 30 -23.31 4.24 -10.45
N ARG A 31 -22.88 3.77 -9.28
CA ARG A 31 -22.25 4.60 -8.24
C ARG A 31 -20.76 4.31 -8.06
N THR A 32 -20.24 3.22 -8.60
CA THR A 32 -18.86 2.80 -8.40
C THR A 32 -18.38 2.12 -9.67
N LEU A 33 -17.14 2.38 -10.06
CA LEU A 33 -16.52 1.75 -11.21
C LEU A 33 -16.35 0.25 -10.97
N SER A 34 -16.31 -0.51 -12.06
CA SER A 34 -15.97 -1.94 -12.05
C SER A 34 -14.47 -2.17 -12.11
N GLU A 35 -13.69 -1.16 -12.48
CA GLU A 35 -12.25 -1.25 -12.72
C GLU A 35 -11.53 0.00 -12.17
N LEU A 36 -10.36 -0.23 -11.58
CA LEU A 36 -9.42 0.80 -11.13
C LEU A 36 -8.04 0.48 -11.69
N HIS A 37 -7.33 1.50 -12.16
CA HIS A 37 -5.96 1.38 -12.66
C HIS A 37 -4.99 2.00 -11.67
N PHE A 38 -3.89 1.31 -11.38
CA PHE A 38 -2.82 1.82 -10.53
C PHE A 38 -1.51 1.84 -11.31
N ASP A 39 -0.86 3.00 -11.41
CA ASP A 39 0.42 3.18 -12.11
C ASP A 39 1.63 2.65 -11.29
N CYS A 40 1.39 1.82 -10.28
CA CYS A 40 2.37 1.30 -9.34
C CYS A 40 2.27 -0.22 -9.18
N GLU A 41 3.37 -0.86 -8.78
CA GLU A 41 3.40 -2.29 -8.47
C GLU A 41 2.68 -2.54 -7.14
N VAL A 42 1.39 -2.85 -7.20
CA VAL A 42 0.56 -3.06 -6.02
C VAL A 42 0.99 -4.34 -5.28
N ARG A 43 1.39 -4.18 -4.01
CA ARG A 43 1.73 -5.27 -3.09
C ARG A 43 0.58 -5.67 -2.17
N SER A 44 -0.28 -4.72 -1.81
CA SER A 44 -1.45 -4.98 -0.97
C SER A 44 -2.55 -3.97 -1.26
N LEU A 45 -3.80 -4.37 -1.06
CA LEU A 45 -4.97 -3.50 -1.15
C LEU A 45 -5.67 -3.40 0.18
N VAL A 46 -6.13 -2.20 0.52
CA VAL A 46 -7.08 -1.99 1.61
C VAL A 46 -8.27 -1.22 1.07
N CYS A 47 -9.46 -1.74 1.35
CA CYS A 47 -10.70 -1.19 0.84
C CYS A 47 -11.37 -0.38 1.94
N LEU A 48 -11.60 0.89 1.66
CA LEU A 48 -12.35 1.80 2.51
C LEU A 48 -13.76 1.96 1.93
N GLN A 49 -14.57 2.80 2.55
CA GLN A 49 -15.97 2.99 2.16
C GLN A 49 -16.13 3.48 0.72
N ASP A 50 -15.38 4.54 0.35
CA ASP A 50 -15.49 5.21 -0.94
C ASP A 50 -14.19 5.18 -1.76
N SER A 51 -13.15 4.52 -1.23
CA SER A 51 -11.83 4.48 -1.85
C SER A 51 -11.12 3.15 -1.63
N VAL A 52 -10.09 2.91 -2.44
CA VAL A 52 -9.16 1.79 -2.31
C VAL A 52 -7.76 2.35 -2.17
N LEU A 53 -7.03 1.88 -1.17
CA LEU A 53 -5.61 2.16 -0.99
C LEU A 53 -4.80 1.00 -1.57
N ALA A 54 -3.96 1.30 -2.57
CA ALA A 54 -2.97 0.40 -3.10
C ALA A 54 -1.62 0.71 -2.48
N PHE A 55 -1.10 -0.24 -1.71
CA PHE A 55 0.22 -0.17 -1.12
C PHE A 55 1.23 -0.77 -2.08
N HIS A 56 2.29 -0.02 -2.37
CA HIS A 56 3.46 -0.48 -3.11
C HIS A 56 4.67 -0.45 -2.17
N GLU A 57 5.84 -0.88 -2.64
CA GLU A 57 7.02 -1.01 -1.77
C GLU A 57 7.37 0.30 -1.03
N HIS A 58 7.33 1.43 -1.73
CA HIS A 58 7.75 2.73 -1.20
C HIS A 58 6.61 3.63 -0.71
N GLY A 59 5.41 3.09 -0.49
CA GLY A 59 4.30 3.90 0.01
C GLY A 59 2.94 3.40 -0.42
N MET A 60 2.04 4.34 -0.77
CA MET A 60 0.68 4.00 -1.14
C MET A 60 0.03 5.04 -2.06
N GLN A 61 -0.94 4.59 -2.85
CA GLN A 61 -1.80 5.42 -3.66
C GLN A 61 -3.27 5.10 -3.34
N GLY A 62 -4.04 6.10 -2.94
CA GLY A 62 -5.47 6.02 -2.70
C GLY A 62 -6.25 6.48 -3.93
N ARG A 63 -7.24 5.69 -4.35
CA ARG A 63 -8.15 6.04 -5.44
C ARG A 63 -9.61 5.96 -5.05
N ASN A 64 -10.41 6.91 -5.51
CA ASN A 64 -11.85 6.94 -5.29
C ASN A 64 -12.55 5.90 -6.18
N LEU A 65 -13.51 5.16 -5.61
CA LEU A 65 -14.29 4.14 -6.29
C LEU A 65 -15.27 4.68 -7.33
N LYS A 66 -15.59 5.98 -7.30
CA LYS A 66 -16.61 6.61 -8.17
C LYS A 66 -16.06 7.03 -9.53
N ASP A 67 -14.87 7.60 -9.55
CA ASP A 67 -14.28 8.30 -10.69
C ASP A 67 -12.81 7.90 -10.95
N ASN A 68 -12.26 6.97 -10.16
CA ASN A 68 -10.86 6.53 -10.24
C ASN A 68 -9.85 7.66 -9.97
N GLU A 69 -10.29 8.78 -9.36
CA GLU A 69 -9.43 9.90 -9.01
C GLU A 69 -8.40 9.48 -7.95
N VAL A 70 -7.15 9.88 -8.13
CA VAL A 70 -6.11 9.74 -7.09
C VAL A 70 -6.38 10.76 -6.00
N THR A 71 -6.79 10.29 -4.82
CA THR A 71 -7.13 11.15 -3.67
C THR A 71 -5.99 11.25 -2.66
N GLN A 72 -5.08 10.28 -2.66
CA GLN A 72 -3.96 10.20 -1.74
C GLN A 72 -2.76 9.59 -2.46
N GLU A 73 -1.57 10.11 -2.21
CA GLU A 73 -0.34 9.53 -2.71
C GLU A 73 0.78 9.80 -1.69
N VAL A 74 1.47 8.73 -1.31
CA VAL A 74 2.62 8.77 -0.42
C VAL A 74 3.73 7.97 -1.08
N TYR A 75 4.89 8.60 -1.23
CA TYR A 75 6.08 7.98 -1.80
C TYR A 75 7.31 8.38 -0.99
N ASP A 76 8.00 7.37 -0.45
CA ASP A 76 9.27 7.52 0.27
C ASP A 76 10.22 6.39 -0.13
N HIS A 77 11.17 6.73 -1.02
CA HIS A 77 12.14 5.76 -1.53
C HIS A 77 13.12 5.26 -0.45
N THR A 78 13.25 5.97 0.68
CA THR A 78 14.20 5.61 1.75
C THR A 78 13.68 4.48 2.62
N ARG A 79 12.41 4.11 2.44
CA ARG A 79 11.72 3.12 3.25
C ARG A 79 10.95 2.14 2.36
N SER A 80 10.81 0.93 2.88
CA SER A 80 9.90 -0.08 2.38
C SER A 80 8.76 -0.26 3.38
N PHE A 81 7.53 -0.35 2.88
CA PHE A 81 6.32 -0.46 3.66
C PHE A 81 5.62 -1.77 3.37
N ARG A 82 5.08 -2.38 4.43
CA ARG A 82 4.27 -3.59 4.33
C ARG A 82 3.06 -3.48 5.23
N VAL A 83 1.87 -3.72 4.65
CA VAL A 83 0.64 -3.88 5.43
C VAL A 83 0.72 -5.17 6.24
N ILE A 84 0.53 -5.06 7.56
CA ILE A 84 0.50 -6.21 8.48
C ILE A 84 -0.87 -6.40 9.14
N GLY A 85 -1.78 -5.42 9.03
CA GLY A 85 -3.16 -5.52 9.49
C GLY A 85 -4.02 -4.38 8.93
N SER A 86 -5.32 -4.62 8.76
CA SER A 86 -6.26 -3.66 8.14
C SER A 86 -7.72 -3.74 8.62
N ASP A 87 -8.02 -4.46 9.71
CA ASP A 87 -9.40 -4.66 10.17
C ASP A 87 -10.07 -3.37 10.65
N ARG A 88 -9.57 -2.79 11.76
CA ARG A 88 -10.06 -1.49 12.28
C ARG A 88 -9.12 -0.34 11.99
N LEU A 89 -7.84 -0.67 11.89
CA LEU A 89 -6.74 0.26 11.65
C LEU A 89 -5.85 -0.37 10.60
N ILE A 90 -5.31 0.47 9.73
CA ILE A 90 -4.27 0.04 8.81
C ILE A 90 -2.94 0.18 9.52
N VAL A 91 -2.29 -0.95 9.71
CA VAL A 91 -1.01 -1.06 10.40
C VAL A 91 0.06 -1.40 9.37
N LEU A 92 1.09 -0.56 9.32
CA LEU A 92 2.22 -0.70 8.42
C LEU A 92 3.48 -0.99 9.20
N GLN A 93 4.22 -2.00 8.75
CA GLN A 93 5.63 -2.14 9.06
C GLN A 93 6.43 -1.27 8.08
N SER A 94 7.34 -0.45 8.60
CA SER A 94 8.33 0.29 7.82
C SER A 94 9.74 -0.23 8.09
N ARG A 95 10.55 -0.35 7.04
CA ARG A 95 11.98 -0.68 7.12
C ARG A 95 12.79 0.26 6.24
N PRO A 96 13.95 0.75 6.67
CA PRO A 96 14.87 1.47 5.80
C PRO A 96 15.19 0.62 4.55
N SER A 97 15.06 1.21 3.36
CA SER A 97 15.53 0.59 2.13
C SER A 97 17.03 0.86 2.01
N LEU A 98 17.83 -0.18 1.75
CA LEU A 98 19.29 -0.03 1.61
C LEU A 98 19.69 0.64 0.28
N SER A 99 18.72 0.90 -0.62
CA SER A 99 18.94 1.44 -1.96
C SER A 99 19.27 2.94 -1.98
N SER A 100 19.24 3.64 -0.84
CA SER A 100 19.64 5.06 -0.75
C SER A 100 21.11 5.27 -0.31
N LYS A 101 21.93 4.22 -0.20
CA LYS A 101 23.38 4.38 -0.02
C LYS A 101 24.04 4.71 -1.36
N SER A 102 23.82 5.93 -1.82
CA SER A 102 24.69 6.57 -2.81
C SER A 102 26.10 6.62 -2.23
N GLU A 103 26.99 5.83 -2.85
CA GLU A 103 28.44 5.91 -2.72
C GLU A 103 28.92 7.34 -2.95
N ASN A 104 29.56 7.96 -1.96
CA ASN A 104 30.55 9.03 -2.14
C ASN A 104 31.36 9.20 -0.85
N ASN A 105 32.36 8.35 -0.65
CA ASN A 105 33.56 8.70 0.09
C ASN A 105 34.69 7.74 -0.29
N PRO A 106 35.61 8.12 -1.20
CA PRO A 106 36.89 7.45 -1.26
C PRO A 106 37.75 7.98 -0.12
N THR A 107 38.53 7.09 0.49
CA THR A 107 39.61 7.32 1.47
C THR A 107 39.22 7.22 2.95
N GLN A 108 39.26 6.00 3.49
CA GLN A 108 39.97 5.76 4.75
C GLN A 108 40.49 4.32 4.81
N SER A 109 41.78 4.22 5.13
CA SER A 109 42.63 3.05 5.19
C SER A 109 42.25 2.04 6.28
N MET A 110 42.36 0.74 5.95
CA MET A 110 42.69 -0.43 6.79
C MET A 110 42.45 -0.36 8.31
N SER A 111 41.60 -1.25 8.86
CA SER A 111 42.02 -2.34 9.78
C SER A 111 40.85 -3.09 10.47
N ALA A 112 41.09 -4.40 10.67
CA ALA A 112 40.49 -5.35 11.63
C ALA A 112 39.15 -6.06 11.31
N LEU A 113 39.20 -7.39 11.45
CA LEU A 113 38.06 -8.30 11.47
C LEU A 113 37.10 -7.95 12.61
N THR A 114 35.79 -7.83 12.33
CA THR A 114 34.74 -8.19 13.30
C THR A 114 33.40 -8.42 12.58
N THR A 115 32.79 -9.56 12.92
CA THR A 115 31.34 -9.86 12.96
C THR A 115 30.45 -9.20 11.90
N ALA A 116 29.87 -10.03 11.02
CA ALA A 116 28.77 -9.63 10.15
C ALA A 116 27.76 -8.78 10.94
N PRO A 117 27.39 -7.57 10.48
CA PRO A 117 26.46 -6.76 11.23
C PRO A 117 25.13 -7.50 11.22
N PHE A 118 24.71 -7.98 12.39
CA PHE A 118 23.31 -8.23 12.65
C PHE A 118 22.59 -6.92 12.28
N SER A 119 21.87 -6.92 11.17
CA SER A 119 21.15 -5.74 10.70
C SER A 119 19.92 -5.56 11.60
N SER A 120 20.11 -5.08 12.82
CA SER A 120 19.04 -4.53 13.63
C SER A 120 18.72 -3.12 13.12
N THR A 121 18.41 -3.00 11.81
CA THR A 121 17.79 -1.78 11.30
C THR A 121 16.43 -1.65 12.01
N PRO A 122 16.14 -0.53 12.69
CA PRO A 122 14.88 -0.38 13.40
C PRO A 122 13.72 -0.58 12.42
N CYS A 123 12.83 -1.52 12.76
CA CYS A 123 11.56 -1.70 12.08
C CYS A 123 10.55 -0.82 12.82
N ASP A 124 10.02 0.20 12.14
CA ASP A 124 9.04 1.10 12.73
C ASP A 124 7.62 0.60 12.45
N LEU A 125 6.69 0.88 13.36
CA LEU A 125 5.27 0.56 13.20
C LEU A 125 4.48 1.86 13.02
N HIS A 126 3.73 1.96 11.93
CA HIS A 126 2.89 3.13 11.64
C HIS A 126 1.41 2.72 11.60
N ILE A 127 0.55 3.64 12.05
CA ILE A 127 -0.90 3.50 11.99
C ILE A 127 -1.43 4.59 11.05
N LEU A 128 -2.11 4.19 9.97
CA LEU A 128 -2.87 5.12 9.15
C LEU A 128 -4.29 5.19 9.71
N MET A 129 -4.69 6.38 10.14
CA MET A 129 -6.07 6.66 10.56
C MET A 129 -6.84 7.19 9.36
N GLY A 130 -7.91 6.52 8.96
CA GLY A 130 -8.85 7.07 7.99
C GLY A 130 -9.53 8.31 8.57
N HIS A 131 -9.57 9.41 7.83
CA HIS A 131 -10.39 10.56 8.19
C HIS A 131 -11.80 10.30 7.65
N GLU A 132 -12.73 9.94 8.53
CA GLU A 132 -14.14 9.82 8.18
C GLU A 132 -14.76 11.23 8.18
N ASN A 133 -14.77 11.90 7.02
CA ASN A 133 -15.57 13.13 6.89
C ASN A 133 -17.05 12.74 6.98
N THR A 134 -17.71 13.20 8.05
CA THR A 134 -19.15 13.01 8.30
C THR A 134 -19.97 13.99 7.46
#